data_AF-N6ZZJ5-F1
#
_entry.id   AF-N6ZZJ5-F1
#
_cell.length_a   1.000
_cell.length_b   1.000
_cell.length_c   1.000
_cell.angle_alpha   90.00
_cell.angle_beta   90.00
_cell.angle_gamma   90.00
#
_symmetry.space_group_name_H-M   'P 1'
#
loop_
_entity.id
_entity.type
_entity.pdbx_description
1 polymer ?
#
loop_
_entity_poly.entity_id
_entity_poly.type
_entity_poly.pdbx_seq_one_letter_code
_entity_poly.pdbx_strand_id
1 'polypeptide(L)'
;MSTTKTAVRIQTLEAQVNALAQAWLYLAATMEMQCGAELETMERSLCAKRWPGAPQIDAEARHTLEWLCKELSAARRFREQRAAQAWADWRRG
;
A
#
# COMPACT_ATOMS: atom_id res chain seq x y z
N MET A 1 15.27 -33.59 2.92
CA MET A 1 14.56 -33.04 4.10
C MET A 1 14.71 -31.52 4.33
N SER A 2 15.69 -30.81 3.71
CA SER A 2 15.88 -29.36 3.91
C SER A 2 14.93 -28.46 3.10
N THR A 3 14.57 -28.88 1.88
CA THR A 3 13.77 -28.08 0.93
C THR A 3 12.34 -27.80 1.39
N THR A 4 11.66 -28.79 1.99
CA THR A 4 10.29 -28.63 2.52
C THR A 4 10.25 -27.61 3.66
N LYS A 5 11.26 -27.60 4.53
CA LYS A 5 11.37 -26.63 5.64
C LYS A 5 11.58 -25.21 5.11
N THR A 6 12.36 -25.04 4.05
CA THR A 6 12.54 -23.74 3.38
C THR A 6 11.24 -23.26 2.75
N ALA A 7 10.51 -24.12 2.03
CA ALA A 7 9.24 -23.76 1.40
C ALA A 7 8.19 -23.29 2.41
N VAL A 8 8.03 -24.00 3.54
CA VAL A 8 7.11 -23.59 4.62
C VAL A 8 7.49 -22.23 5.22
N ARG A 9 8.80 -21.96 5.38
CA ARG A 9 9.27 -20.66 5.88
C ARG A 9 8.98 -19.53 4.89
N ILE A 10 9.16 -19.77 3.60
CA ILE A 10 8.85 -18.80 2.55
C ILE A 10 7.35 -18.49 2.56
N GLN A 11 6.49 -19.52 2.55
CA GLN A 11 5.04 -19.34 2.60
C GLN A 11 4.60 -18.55 3.86
N THR A 12 5.23 -18.82 5.00
CA THR A 12 4.95 -18.08 6.23
C THR A 12 5.34 -16.61 6.11
N LEU A 13 6.51 -16.32 5.50
CA LEU A 13 6.95 -14.95 5.26
C LEU A 13 6.03 -14.22 4.28
N GLU A 14 5.60 -14.88 3.20
CA GLU A 14 4.63 -14.32 2.25
C GLU A 14 3.31 -13.95 2.95
N ALA A 15 2.78 -14.85 3.79
CA ALA A 15 1.57 -14.57 4.56
C ALA A 15 1.74 -13.39 5.53
N GLN A 16 2.87 -13.32 6.24
CA GLN A 16 3.17 -12.23 7.16
C GLN A 16 3.33 -10.89 6.44
N VAL A 17 4.05 -10.86 5.32
CA VAL A 17 4.24 -9.65 4.51
C VAL A 17 2.90 -9.17 3.96
N ASN A 18 2.05 -10.09 3.46
CA ASN A 18 0.71 -9.73 2.99
C ASN A 18 -0.15 -9.16 4.11
N ALA A 19 -0.14 -9.75 5.31
CA ALA A 19 -0.90 -9.23 6.45
C ALA A 19 -0.42 -7.81 6.84
N LEU A 20 0.89 -7.57 6.87
CA LEU A 20 1.46 -6.26 7.18
C LEU A 20 1.14 -5.22 6.10
N ALA A 21 1.23 -5.60 4.83
CA ALA A 21 0.84 -4.77 3.69
C ALA A 21 -0.62 -4.31 3.82
N GLN A 22 -1.53 -5.24 4.10
CA GLN A 22 -2.94 -4.92 4.31
C GLN A 22 -3.14 -4.00 5.51
N ALA A 23 -2.54 -4.31 6.66
CA ALA A 23 -2.64 -3.46 7.86
C ALA A 23 -2.13 -2.03 7.61
N TRP A 24 -1.04 -1.89 6.85
CA TRP A 24 -0.50 -0.58 6.47
C TRP A 24 -1.45 0.18 5.53
N LEU A 25 -2.06 -0.48 4.54
CA LEU A 25 -3.06 0.14 3.66
C LEU A 25 -4.26 0.66 4.45
N TYR A 26 -4.77 -0.15 5.40
CA TYR A 26 -5.85 0.27 6.29
C TYR A 26 -5.46 1.47 7.14
N LEU A 27 -4.26 1.44 7.75
CA LEU A 27 -3.77 2.56 8.57
C LEU A 27 -3.68 3.85 7.75
N ALA A 28 -3.08 3.80 6.57
CA ALA A 28 -2.96 4.95 5.69
C ALA A 28 -4.34 5.51 5.30
N ALA A 29 -5.28 4.65 4.90
CA ALA A 29 -6.64 5.07 4.60
C ALA A 29 -7.34 5.71 5.81
N THR A 30 -7.15 5.16 7.01
CA THR A 30 -7.68 5.74 8.26
C THR A 30 -7.08 7.11 8.54
N MET A 31 -5.77 7.29 8.37
CA MET A 31 -5.10 8.59 8.57
C MET A 31 -5.63 9.66 7.60
N GLU A 32 -5.85 9.32 6.34
CA GLU A 32 -6.43 10.23 5.36
C GLU A 32 -7.86 10.61 5.73
N MET A 33 -8.69 9.62 6.04
CA MET A 33 -10.14 9.82 6.24
C MET A 33 -10.49 10.46 7.58
N GLN A 34 -9.79 10.10 8.66
CA GLN A 34 -10.13 10.52 10.02
C GLN A 34 -9.27 11.68 10.51
N CYS A 35 -8.03 11.79 10.04
CA CYS A 35 -7.09 12.83 10.48
C CYS A 35 -6.84 13.91 9.42
N GLY A 36 -7.35 13.74 8.19
CA GLY A 36 -7.10 14.67 7.09
C GLY A 36 -5.63 14.70 6.65
N ALA A 37 -4.88 13.63 6.90
CA ALA A 37 -3.46 13.55 6.56
C ALA A 37 -3.27 13.46 5.05
N GLU A 38 -2.41 14.31 4.48
CA GLU A 38 -1.96 14.16 3.09
C GLU A 38 -0.75 13.23 3.02
N LEU A 39 -0.93 12.07 2.37
CA LEU A 39 0.08 11.01 2.32
C LEU A 39 0.96 11.03 1.06
N GLU A 40 0.70 11.93 0.10
CA GLU A 40 1.40 11.96 -1.19
C GLU A 40 2.93 12.15 -1.06
N THR A 41 3.36 12.96 -0.09
CA THR A 41 4.79 13.17 0.17
C THR A 41 5.44 11.93 0.79
N MET A 42 4.70 11.21 1.64
CA MET A 42 5.17 9.93 2.18
C MET A 42 5.28 8.88 1.06
N GLU A 43 4.26 8.76 0.21
CA GLU A 43 4.25 7.84 -0.94
C GLU A 43 5.44 8.08 -1.88
N ARG A 44 5.69 9.34 -2.26
CA ARG A 44 6.87 9.70 -3.09
C ARG A 44 8.18 9.30 -2.42
N SER A 45 8.31 9.52 -1.12
CA SER A 45 9.51 9.16 -0.36
C SER A 45 9.71 7.64 -0.30
N LEU A 46 8.62 6.87 -0.18
CA LEU A 46 8.65 5.41 -0.20
C LEU A 46 9.08 4.87 -1.57
N CYS A 47 8.53 5.39 -2.67
CA CYS A 47 8.94 5.01 -4.03
C CYS A 47 10.42 5.34 -4.32
N ALA A 48 10.95 6.38 -3.69
CA ALA A 48 12.36 6.77 -3.81
C ALA A 48 13.30 5.94 -2.92
N LYS A 49 12.77 5.14 -1.99
CA LYS A 49 13.59 4.35 -1.05
C LYS A 49 14.47 3.33 -1.79
N ARG A 50 15.70 3.20 -1.30
CA ARG A 50 16.70 2.24 -1.78
C ARG A 50 17.33 1.48 -0.61
N TRP A 51 17.86 0.30 -0.90
CA TRP A 51 18.55 -0.60 0.04
C TRP A 51 19.99 -0.87 -0.40
N PRO A 52 20.90 0.13 -0.33
CA PRO A 52 22.28 -0.04 -0.78
C PRO A 52 23.04 -1.13 -0.01
N GLY A 53 22.68 -1.39 1.25
CA GLY A 53 23.26 -2.47 2.07
C GLY A 53 22.70 -3.87 1.77
N ALA A 54 21.68 -3.99 0.92
CA ALA A 54 21.05 -5.26 0.56
C ALA A 54 20.57 -5.22 -0.91
N PRO A 55 21.50 -5.14 -1.87
CA PRO A 55 21.15 -4.99 -3.29
C PRO A 55 20.30 -6.16 -3.84
N GLN A 56 20.43 -7.35 -3.25
CA GLN A 56 19.67 -8.53 -3.64
C GLN A 56 18.16 -8.44 -3.36
N ILE A 57 17.72 -7.51 -2.49
CA ILE A 57 16.28 -7.29 -2.21
C ILE A 57 15.77 -5.95 -2.76
N ASP A 58 16.65 -5.04 -3.21
CA ASP A 58 16.28 -3.67 -3.59
C ASP A 58 15.19 -3.65 -4.67
N ALA A 59 15.36 -4.46 -5.72
CA ALA A 59 14.41 -4.52 -6.83
C ALA A 59 13.00 -4.95 -6.35
N GLU A 60 12.92 -6.05 -5.61
CA GLU A 60 11.65 -6.61 -5.12
C GLU A 60 10.97 -5.68 -4.10
N ALA A 61 11.76 -5.12 -3.16
CA ALA A 61 11.26 -4.19 -2.16
C ALA A 61 10.68 -2.92 -2.81
N ARG A 62 11.36 -2.39 -3.84
CA ARG A 62 10.87 -1.23 -4.59
C ARG A 62 9.60 -1.54 -5.36
N HIS A 63 9.55 -2.68 -6.05
CA HIS A 63 8.35 -3.09 -6.77
C HIS A 63 7.15 -3.22 -5.84
N THR A 64 7.36 -3.84 -4.66
CA THR A 64 6.33 -3.98 -3.63
C THR A 64 5.85 -2.62 -3.13
N LEU A 65 6.75 -1.67 -2.85
CA LEU A 65 6.38 -0.32 -2.43
C LEU A 65 5.64 0.47 -3.50
N GLU A 66 6.06 0.36 -4.76
CA GLU A 66 5.36 0.99 -5.87
C GLU A 66 3.94 0.45 -6.03
N TRP A 67 3.76 -0.86 -5.91
CA TRP A 67 2.43 -1.49 -5.92
C TRP A 67 1.57 -0.98 -4.75
N LEU A 68 2.11 -0.99 -3.54
CA LEU A 68 1.44 -0.49 -2.33
C LEU A 68 0.99 0.97 -2.45
N CYS A 69 1.84 1.86 -2.97
CA CYS A 69 1.46 3.26 -3.19
C CYS A 69 0.38 3.42 -4.27
N LYS A 70 0.38 2.55 -5.31
CA LYS A 70 -0.68 2.55 -6.33
C LYS A 70 -2.02 2.15 -5.74
N GLU A 71 -2.06 1.15 -4.85
CA GLU A 71 -3.29 0.73 -4.16
C GLU A 71 -3.87 1.87 -3.30
N LEU A 72 -3.03 2.59 -2.55
CA LEU A 72 -3.46 3.77 -1.79
C LEU A 72 -4.04 4.86 -2.70
N SER A 73 -3.30 5.21 -3.75
CA SER A 73 -3.74 6.19 -4.74
C SER A 73 -5.05 5.78 -5.42
N ALA A 74 -5.27 4.49 -5.69
CA ALA A 74 -6.51 3.99 -6.25
C ALA A 74 -7.67 4.11 -5.25
N ALA A 75 -7.44 3.73 -3.99
CA ALA A 75 -8.43 3.85 -2.92
C ALA A 75 -8.85 5.31 -2.69
N ARG A 76 -7.89 6.26 -2.71
CA ARG A 76 -8.16 7.70 -2.60
C ARG A 76 -9.06 8.19 -3.75
N ARG A 77 -8.66 7.90 -5.00
CA ARG A 77 -9.44 8.25 -6.20
C ARG A 77 -10.86 7.69 -6.18
N PHE A 78 -11.03 6.44 -5.74
CA PHE A 78 -12.35 5.84 -5.62
C PHE A 78 -13.25 6.59 -4.63
N ARG A 79 -12.70 7.02 -3.49
CA ARG A 79 -13.45 7.82 -2.50
C ARG A 79 -13.82 9.20 -3.04
N GLU A 80 -12.91 9.88 -3.72
CA GLU A 80 -13.16 11.17 -4.37
C GLU A 80 -14.26 11.09 -5.42
N GLN A 81 -14.20 10.08 -6.29
CA GLN A 81 -15.23 9.84 -7.31
C GLN A 81 -16.61 9.59 -6.67
N ARG A 82 -16.66 8.78 -5.61
CA ARG A 82 -17.90 8.51 -4.88
C ARG A 82 -18.46 9.77 -4.23
N ALA A 83 -17.63 10.61 -3.64
CA ALA A 83 -18.03 11.88 -3.06
C ALA A 83 -18.58 12.83 -4.15
N ALA A 84 -17.86 12.96 -5.28
CA ALA A 84 -18.30 13.79 -6.40
C ALA A 84 -19.64 13.34 -6.98
N GLN A 85 -19.86 12.03 -7.09
CA GLN A 85 -21.13 11.46 -7.55
C GLN A 85 -22.28 11.83 -6.60
N ALA A 86 -22.10 11.66 -5.29
CA ALA A 86 -23.11 12.04 -4.30
C ALA A 86 -23.47 13.53 -4.36
N TRP A 87 -22.47 14.39 -4.55
CA TRP A 87 -22.65 15.84 -4.75
C TRP A 87 -23.40 16.18 -6.05
N ALA A 88 -23.20 15.42 -7.12
CA ALA A 88 -23.93 15.60 -8.36
C ALA A 88 -25.39 15.15 -8.24
N ASP A 89 -25.65 14.07 -7.50
CA ASP A 89 -27.01 13.57 -7.25
C ASP A 89 -27.81 14.55 -6.39
N TRP A 90 -27.22 15.12 -5.34
CA TRP A 90 -27.87 16.14 -4.52
C TRP A 90 -28.26 17.40 -5.31
N ARG A 91 -27.47 17.80 -6.31
CA ARG A 91 -27.77 18.99 -7.15
C ARG A 91 -28.85 18.77 -8.20
N ARG A 92 -29.23 17.52 -8.48
CA ARG A 92 -30.21 17.14 -9.51
C ARG A 92 -31.60 16.86 -8.96
N GLY A 93 -31.74 16.72 -7.64
CA GLY A 93 -33.02 16.59 -6.92
C GLY A 93 -33.40 17.91 -6.27
#